data_AF-A0A9D0ZVP4-F1
#
_entry.id   AF-A0A9D0ZVP4-F1
#
_cell.length_a   1.000
_cell.length_b   1.000
_cell.length_c   1.000
_cell.angle_alpha   90.00
_cell.angle_beta   90.00
_cell.angle_gamma   90.00
#
_symmetry.space_group_name_H-M   'P 1'
#
loop_
_entity.id
_entity.type
_entity.pdbx_description
1 polymer ?
#
loop_
_entity_poly.entity_id
_entity_poly.type
_entity_poly.pdbx_seq_one_letter_code
_entity_poly.pdbx_strand_id
1 'polypeptide(L)'
;MKKSKMLALGLAVALVMTAGAPVVPAEAASATSSVKKSGLQKVKGKYYYYKKGKKIKNTWKTIKKARYYFGRNGAAYTGVKKIKGKYYYFSNTGKLQKKKWVKNRTYYAGSNGVLYTGLKKVGSKLYYFNANGKKNKTRSLAIQRACQYGKDFEALKALIGEPKKSTYTYSCMGAGDDGILTYSGFTVYTYRDTDGSEIVTGIS
;
A
#
# COMPACT_ATOMS: atom_id res chain seq x y z
N MET A 1 -80.08 6.90 12.43
CA MET A 1 -81.00 5.82 11.99
C MET A 1 -80.44 4.49 12.49
N LYS A 2 -81.05 3.92 13.55
CA LYS A 2 -80.69 2.63 14.14
C LYS A 2 -81.80 1.62 13.75
N LYS A 3 -81.43 0.43 13.25
CA LYS A 3 -82.32 -0.73 13.03
C LYS A 3 -81.56 -1.97 13.55
N SER A 4 -82.05 -2.67 14.59
CA SER A 4 -82.92 -3.87 14.54
C SER A 4 -82.10 -5.13 14.18
N LYS A 5 -82.20 -6.36 14.71
CA LYS A 5 -82.95 -7.12 15.74
C LYS A 5 -82.42 -8.60 15.67
N MET A 6 -82.95 -9.50 16.51
CA MET A 6 -82.96 -11.00 16.49
C MET A 6 -81.86 -11.70 17.35
N LEU A 7 -82.15 -12.45 18.44
CA LEU A 7 -82.88 -13.74 18.66
C LEU A 7 -82.29 -14.92 17.83
N ALA A 8 -81.99 -16.14 18.30
CA ALA A 8 -82.36 -16.90 19.50
C ALA A 8 -81.43 -18.13 19.75
N LEU A 9 -81.50 -18.65 20.99
CA LEU A 9 -81.39 -20.02 21.56
C LEU A 9 -80.88 -21.25 20.74
N GLY A 10 -80.02 -22.06 21.37
CA GLY A 10 -79.74 -23.47 21.01
C GLY A 10 -78.79 -24.18 22.01
N LEU A 11 -79.11 -25.41 22.38
CA LEU A 11 -78.70 -26.19 23.58
C LEU A 11 -77.73 -27.35 23.22
N ALA A 12 -76.74 -27.67 24.07
CA ALA A 12 -76.11 -29.01 24.27
C ALA A 12 -75.00 -28.87 25.34
N VAL A 13 -75.08 -29.38 26.59
CA VAL A 13 -75.09 -30.77 27.14
C VAL A 13 -73.72 -31.46 27.13
N ALA A 14 -73.33 -31.93 28.34
CA ALA A 14 -72.37 -33.01 28.68
C ALA A 14 -70.87 -32.73 28.45
N LEU A 15 -69.91 -33.25 29.21
CA LEU A 15 -69.82 -34.04 30.44
C LEU A 15 -68.32 -34.09 30.78
N VAL A 16 -68.00 -34.00 32.07
CA VAL A 16 -66.88 -34.57 32.85
C VAL A 16 -65.70 -35.22 32.07
N MET A 17 -64.47 -34.92 32.52
CA MET A 17 -63.50 -35.90 33.08
C MET A 17 -62.11 -35.22 33.22
N THR A 18 -61.67 -35.10 34.46
CA THR A 18 -60.31 -34.78 34.88
C THR A 18 -59.35 -35.92 34.55
N ALA A 19 -58.15 -35.63 34.04
CA ALA A 19 -56.93 -36.38 34.34
C ALA A 19 -55.68 -35.71 33.72
N GLY A 20 -54.57 -35.68 34.49
CA GLY A 20 -53.28 -36.04 33.90
C GLY A 20 -52.14 -35.02 33.93
N ALA A 21 -51.39 -35.04 35.04
CA ALA A 21 -49.92 -34.97 35.14
C ALA A 21 -49.15 -33.63 34.88
N PRO A 22 -48.10 -33.36 35.69
CA PRO A 22 -47.32 -32.14 35.63
C PRO A 22 -46.39 -32.10 34.41
N VAL A 23 -46.38 -30.96 33.72
CA VAL A 23 -45.35 -30.59 32.75
C VAL A 23 -43.98 -30.53 33.45
N VAL A 24 -43.11 -31.47 33.09
CA VAL A 24 -41.67 -31.44 33.34
C VAL A 24 -41.08 -30.09 32.88
N PRO A 25 -40.19 -29.45 33.65
CA PRO A 25 -39.56 -28.19 33.26
C PRO A 25 -38.62 -28.43 32.07
N ALA A 26 -38.85 -27.70 30.98
CA ALA A 26 -38.00 -27.72 29.81
C ALA A 26 -36.60 -27.18 30.16
N GLU A 27 -35.68 -28.13 30.22
CA GLU A 27 -34.26 -27.99 30.42
C GLU A 27 -33.61 -27.14 29.32
N ALA A 28 -32.70 -26.26 29.76
CA ALA A 28 -31.61 -25.63 29.00
C ALA A 28 -31.97 -24.98 27.66
N ALA A 29 -32.35 -23.69 27.72
CA ALA A 29 -32.22 -22.77 26.59
C ALA A 29 -30.76 -22.73 26.11
N SER A 30 -30.53 -23.40 24.98
CA SER A 30 -29.31 -23.43 24.19
C SER A 30 -28.69 -22.03 24.05
N ALA A 31 -27.56 -21.84 24.74
CA ALA A 31 -26.65 -20.74 24.46
C ALA A 31 -26.06 -20.95 23.05
N THR A 32 -26.72 -20.36 22.04
CA THR A 32 -26.17 -20.29 20.69
C THR A 32 -24.91 -19.43 20.72
N SER A 33 -23.76 -20.09 20.83
CA SER A 33 -22.46 -19.45 20.69
C SER A 33 -22.31 -18.96 19.24
N SER A 34 -22.76 -17.72 18.99
CA SER A 34 -22.55 -17.04 17.72
C SER A 34 -21.04 -16.91 17.46
N VAL A 35 -20.47 -17.84 16.69
CA VAL A 35 -19.05 -17.82 16.33
C VAL A 35 -18.79 -16.54 15.55
N LYS A 36 -18.28 -15.51 16.24
CA LYS A 36 -18.10 -14.18 15.66
C LYS A 36 -17.11 -14.25 14.49
N LYS A 37 -17.64 -14.20 13.26
CA LYS A 37 -16.89 -14.37 12.01
C LYS A 37 -15.71 -13.39 11.93
N SER A 38 -14.54 -13.92 11.57
CA SER A 38 -13.35 -13.14 11.28
C SER A 38 -13.09 -13.12 9.78
N GLY A 39 -12.59 -12.00 9.24
CA GLY A 39 -12.29 -11.92 7.81
C GLY A 39 -12.37 -10.53 7.23
N LEU A 40 -11.97 -10.42 5.96
CA LEU A 40 -12.09 -9.22 5.16
C LEU A 40 -13.51 -9.14 4.57
N GLN A 41 -14.18 -8.01 4.75
CA GLN A 41 -15.52 -7.75 4.26
C GLN A 41 -15.56 -6.44 3.48
N LYS A 42 -16.30 -6.42 2.36
CA LYS A 42 -16.58 -5.22 1.58
C LYS A 42 -17.94 -4.67 1.99
N VAL A 43 -17.99 -3.45 2.51
CA VAL A 43 -19.21 -2.78 2.96
C VAL A 43 -19.25 -1.39 2.33
N LYS A 44 -20.29 -1.09 1.54
CA LYS A 44 -20.46 0.18 0.81
C LYS A 44 -19.18 0.61 0.05
N GLY A 45 -18.60 -0.33 -0.70
CA GLY A 45 -17.38 -0.10 -1.49
C GLY A 45 -16.05 -0.07 -0.71
N LYS A 46 -16.08 -0.06 0.63
CA LYS A 46 -14.88 -0.03 1.48
C LYS A 46 -14.58 -1.39 2.08
N TYR A 47 -13.29 -1.71 2.26
CA TYR A 47 -12.87 -2.96 2.87
C TYR A 47 -12.63 -2.79 4.38
N TYR A 48 -13.12 -3.72 5.18
CA TYR A 48 -12.95 -3.79 6.62
C TYR A 48 -12.46 -5.19 7.00
N TYR A 49 -11.68 -5.31 8.07
CA TYR A 49 -11.32 -6.61 8.62
C TYR A 49 -11.87 -6.76 10.03
N TYR A 50 -12.58 -7.85 10.26
CA TYR A 50 -13.14 -8.20 11.55
C TYR A 50 -12.33 -9.33 12.17
N LYS A 51 -12.03 -9.20 13.46
CA LYS A 51 -11.44 -10.25 14.30
C LYS A 51 -12.40 -10.49 15.46
N LYS A 52 -12.95 -11.70 15.55
CA LYS A 52 -13.99 -12.06 16.54
C LYS A 52 -15.15 -11.04 16.55
N GLY A 53 -15.62 -10.65 15.37
CA GLY A 53 -16.74 -9.69 15.19
C GLY A 53 -16.40 -8.22 15.47
N LYS A 54 -15.17 -7.87 15.87
CA LYS A 54 -14.73 -6.49 16.08
C LYS A 54 -13.87 -6.00 14.91
N LYS A 55 -14.14 -4.79 14.39
CA LYS A 55 -13.30 -4.15 13.36
C LYS A 55 -11.92 -3.85 13.92
N ILE A 56 -10.86 -4.26 13.22
CA ILE A 56 -9.51 -3.79 13.55
C ILE A 56 -9.32 -2.36 13.01
N LYS A 57 -8.54 -1.56 13.74
CA LYS A 57 -8.32 -0.13 13.47
C LYS A 57 -6.85 0.21 13.72
N ASN A 58 -6.37 1.25 13.04
CA ASN A 58 -5.01 1.79 13.14
C ASN A 58 -3.89 0.73 13.09
N THR A 59 -4.05 -0.30 12.25
CA THR A 59 -3.12 -1.43 12.25
C THR A 59 -2.91 -2.05 10.88
N TRP A 60 -1.74 -2.64 10.71
CA TRP A 60 -1.39 -3.44 9.55
C TRP A 60 -1.99 -4.83 9.68
N LYS A 61 -2.46 -5.39 8.56
CA LYS A 61 -2.85 -6.80 8.49
C LYS A 61 -2.48 -7.38 7.15
N THR A 62 -1.90 -8.57 7.18
CA THR A 62 -1.65 -9.39 6.00
C THR A 62 -2.80 -10.37 5.81
N ILE A 63 -3.34 -10.43 4.59
CA ILE A 63 -4.49 -11.25 4.21
C ILE A 63 -4.17 -11.82 2.84
N LYS A 64 -4.06 -13.16 2.72
CA LYS A 64 -3.73 -13.85 1.46
C LYS A 64 -2.54 -13.20 0.73
N LYS A 65 -1.41 -13.04 1.43
CA LYS A 65 -0.16 -12.39 0.97
C LYS A 65 -0.24 -10.87 0.67
N ALA A 66 -1.43 -10.26 0.67
CA ALA A 66 -1.59 -8.81 0.51
C ALA A 66 -1.59 -8.10 1.87
N ARG A 67 -0.87 -6.97 1.96
CA ARG A 67 -0.86 -6.12 3.16
C ARG A 67 -1.87 -4.99 3.02
N TYR A 68 -2.59 -4.74 4.12
CA TYR A 68 -3.57 -3.68 4.27
C TYR A 68 -3.20 -2.84 5.49
N TYR A 69 -3.59 -1.58 5.48
CA TYR A 69 -3.65 -0.77 6.69
C TYR A 69 -5.08 -0.32 6.92
N PHE A 70 -5.64 -0.68 8.08
CA PHE A 70 -6.98 -0.26 8.47
C PHE A 70 -6.87 1.01 9.30
N GLY A 71 -7.53 2.08 8.86
CA GLY A 71 -7.46 3.38 9.50
C GLY A 71 -8.29 3.49 10.80
N ARG A 72 -8.45 4.73 11.29
CA ARG A 72 -9.19 5.03 12.53
C ARG A 72 -10.64 4.55 12.52
N ASN A 73 -11.32 4.62 11.38
CA ASN A 73 -12.68 4.13 11.19
C ASN A 73 -12.75 2.62 10.87
N GLY A 74 -11.60 1.94 10.79
CA GLY A 74 -11.48 0.51 10.46
C GLY A 74 -11.59 0.21 8.97
N ALA A 75 -11.74 1.22 8.10
CA ALA A 75 -11.68 1.03 6.66
C ALA A 75 -10.22 0.90 6.20
N ALA A 76 -9.97 0.00 5.23
CA ALA A 76 -8.69 -0.12 4.59
C ALA A 76 -8.36 1.18 3.84
N TYR A 77 -7.15 1.67 4.01
CA TYR A 77 -6.64 2.81 3.26
C TYR A 77 -6.50 2.50 1.77
N THR A 78 -6.78 3.51 0.94
CA THR A 78 -6.59 3.51 -0.51
C THR A 78 -5.79 4.75 -0.90
N GLY A 79 -5.15 4.71 -2.08
CA GLY A 79 -4.33 5.82 -2.59
C GLY A 79 -3.06 6.05 -1.77
N VAL A 80 -2.53 7.27 -1.83
CA VAL A 80 -1.32 7.68 -1.09
C VAL A 80 -1.69 8.01 0.35
N LYS A 81 -1.00 7.40 1.33
CA LYS A 81 -1.20 7.66 2.76
C LYS A 81 0.12 7.70 3.52
N LYS A 82 0.22 8.63 4.48
CA LYS A 82 1.33 8.71 5.44
C LYS A 82 0.98 7.89 6.68
N ILE A 83 1.85 6.94 7.04
CA ILE A 83 1.70 6.07 8.22
C ILE A 83 3.04 6.10 8.95
N LYS A 84 3.03 6.58 10.21
CA LYS A 84 4.24 6.70 11.05
C LYS A 84 5.42 7.35 10.30
N GLY A 85 5.19 8.52 9.72
CA GLY A 85 6.21 9.28 8.99
C GLY A 85 6.47 8.84 7.54
N LYS A 86 6.10 7.62 7.13
CA LYS A 86 6.39 7.06 5.81
C LYS A 86 5.19 7.11 4.88
N TYR A 87 5.40 7.40 3.60
CA TYR A 87 4.34 7.37 2.59
C TYR A 87 4.22 5.97 1.96
N TYR A 88 2.98 5.54 1.73
CA TYR A 88 2.62 4.27 1.11
C TYR A 88 1.56 4.50 0.04
N TYR A 89 1.46 3.59 -0.93
CA TYR A 89 0.36 3.58 -1.90
C TYR A 89 -0.43 2.28 -1.82
N PHE A 90 -1.74 2.41 -1.63
CA PHE A 90 -2.69 1.31 -1.63
C PHE A 90 -3.55 1.36 -2.89
N SER A 91 -3.85 0.20 -3.50
CA SER A 91 -4.78 0.12 -4.62
C SER A 91 -6.19 0.55 -4.23
N ASN A 92 -7.09 0.66 -5.20
CA ASN A 92 -8.51 0.92 -4.95
C ASN A 92 -9.18 -0.17 -4.10
N THR A 93 -8.59 -1.37 -4.04
CA THR A 93 -9.01 -2.48 -3.17
C THR A 93 -8.29 -2.53 -1.83
N GLY A 94 -7.48 -1.51 -1.50
CA GLY A 94 -6.77 -1.37 -0.23
C GLY A 94 -5.49 -2.20 -0.10
N LYS A 95 -5.06 -2.88 -1.16
CA LYS A 95 -3.82 -3.68 -1.17
C LYS A 95 -2.61 -2.77 -1.29
N LEU A 96 -1.65 -2.89 -0.39
CA LEU A 96 -0.36 -2.19 -0.47
C LEU A 96 0.38 -2.60 -1.76
N GLN A 97 0.79 -1.62 -2.56
CA GLN A 97 1.59 -1.84 -3.75
C GLN A 97 3.09 -1.80 -3.41
N LYS A 98 3.90 -2.59 -4.11
CA LYS A 98 5.36 -2.70 -3.91
C LYS A 98 6.08 -2.92 -5.24
N LYS A 99 7.36 -2.56 -5.30
CA LYS A 99 8.28 -2.73 -6.45
C LYS A 99 7.72 -2.25 -7.79
N LYS A 100 6.97 -1.14 -7.83
CA LYS A 100 6.40 -0.63 -9.08
C LYS A 100 6.03 0.84 -9.05
N TRP A 101 5.86 1.39 -10.25
CA TRP A 101 5.22 2.68 -10.47
C TRP A 101 3.74 2.62 -10.09
N VAL A 102 3.25 3.69 -9.47
CA VAL A 102 1.85 3.84 -9.06
C VAL A 102 1.35 5.25 -9.36
N LYS A 103 0.02 5.40 -9.43
CA LYS A 103 -0.68 6.67 -9.73
C LYS A 103 -0.07 7.36 -10.96
N ASN A 104 -0.23 6.74 -12.12
CA ASN A 104 0.25 7.23 -13.42
C ASN A 104 1.74 7.62 -13.42
N ARG A 105 2.59 6.72 -12.90
CA ARG A 105 4.06 6.92 -12.81
C ARG A 105 4.47 8.19 -12.06
N THR A 106 3.67 8.60 -11.09
CA THR A 106 3.94 9.76 -10.22
C THR A 106 4.75 9.38 -8.99
N TYR A 107 4.60 8.14 -8.51
CA TYR A 107 5.32 7.60 -7.35
C TYR A 107 5.89 6.23 -7.71
N TYR A 108 6.98 5.85 -7.04
CA TYR A 108 7.49 4.48 -7.09
C TYR A 108 7.43 3.86 -5.69
N ALA A 109 6.76 2.72 -5.57
CA ALA A 109 6.69 1.97 -4.31
C ALA A 109 7.89 1.02 -4.22
N GLY A 110 8.68 1.14 -3.16
CA GLY A 110 9.83 0.28 -2.89
C GLY A 110 9.46 -1.15 -2.53
N SER A 111 10.46 -1.97 -2.22
CA SER A 111 10.31 -3.38 -1.86
C SER A 111 9.45 -3.61 -0.62
N ASN A 112 9.48 -2.69 0.34
CA ASN A 112 8.66 -2.69 1.55
C ASN A 112 7.33 -1.92 1.40
N GLY A 113 7.07 -1.35 0.23
CA GLY A 113 5.90 -0.54 -0.09
C GLY A 113 5.99 0.93 0.34
N VAL A 114 7.09 1.34 0.98
CA VAL A 114 7.38 2.75 1.23
C VAL A 114 7.66 3.44 -0.11
N LEU A 115 7.04 4.59 -0.34
CA LEU A 115 7.29 5.37 -1.55
C LEU A 115 8.70 5.96 -1.51
N TYR A 116 9.39 5.87 -2.64
CA TYR A 116 10.73 6.43 -2.79
C TYR A 116 10.74 7.95 -2.59
N THR A 117 11.81 8.43 -1.96
CA THR A 117 12.16 9.83 -1.76
C THR A 117 13.64 10.02 -2.10
N GLY A 118 14.04 11.24 -2.46
CA GLY A 118 15.38 11.58 -2.90
C GLY A 118 15.74 10.98 -4.27
N LEU A 119 17.04 10.91 -4.54
CA LEU A 119 17.58 10.30 -5.74
C LEU A 119 17.52 8.77 -5.66
N LYS A 120 16.92 8.13 -6.67
CA LYS A 120 16.78 6.67 -6.75
C LYS A 120 16.91 6.18 -8.18
N LYS A 121 17.60 5.05 -8.33
CA LYS A 121 17.60 4.26 -9.56
C LYS A 121 16.35 3.40 -9.66
N VAL A 122 15.69 3.43 -10.81
CA VAL A 122 14.54 2.58 -11.16
C VAL A 122 14.74 2.05 -12.58
N GLY A 123 15.04 0.76 -12.72
CA GLY A 123 15.52 0.20 -13.99
C GLY A 123 16.87 0.82 -14.34
N SER A 124 17.07 1.22 -15.59
CA SER A 124 18.29 1.88 -16.06
C SER A 124 18.36 3.40 -15.83
N LYS A 125 17.33 4.00 -15.21
CA LYS A 125 17.21 5.47 -15.11
C LYS A 125 17.22 5.94 -13.66
N LEU A 126 17.86 7.08 -13.42
CA LEU A 126 17.77 7.82 -12.17
C LEU A 126 16.54 8.72 -12.15
N TYR A 127 15.90 8.82 -10.98
CA TYR A 127 14.75 9.68 -10.73
C TYR A 127 14.92 10.41 -9.41
N TYR A 128 14.43 11.64 -9.34
CA TYR A 128 14.34 12.39 -8.10
C TYR A 128 12.90 12.43 -7.59
N PHE A 129 12.70 12.07 -6.33
CA PHE A 129 11.41 12.09 -5.64
C PHE A 129 11.45 13.10 -4.49
N ASN A 130 10.45 13.96 -4.39
CA ASN A 130 10.32 14.91 -3.28
C ASN A 130 10.04 14.19 -1.95
N ALA A 131 10.11 14.90 -0.82
CA ALA A 131 9.90 14.34 0.51
C ALA A 131 8.53 13.66 0.71
N ASN A 132 7.51 14.06 -0.06
CA ASN A 132 6.19 13.44 -0.09
C ASN A 132 6.09 12.22 -1.03
N GLY A 133 7.19 11.82 -1.65
CA GLY A 133 7.32 10.71 -2.59
C GLY A 133 6.91 11.02 -4.03
N LYS A 134 6.44 12.24 -4.33
CA LYS A 134 6.07 12.64 -5.69
C LYS A 134 7.34 12.81 -6.54
N LYS A 135 7.38 12.17 -7.70
CA LYS A 135 8.46 12.34 -8.69
C LYS A 135 8.55 13.81 -9.11
N ASN A 136 9.73 14.40 -9.00
CA ASN A 136 10.06 15.69 -9.58
C ASN A 136 10.39 15.48 -11.07
N LYS A 137 9.47 15.83 -11.96
CA LYS A 137 9.60 15.56 -13.40
C LYS A 137 10.80 16.31 -14.00
N THR A 138 10.90 17.61 -13.73
CA THR A 138 11.95 18.48 -14.26
C THR A 138 13.33 18.00 -13.82
N ARG A 139 13.55 17.81 -12.52
CA ARG A 139 14.84 17.35 -11.99
C ARG A 139 15.19 15.94 -12.47
N SER A 140 14.21 15.02 -12.53
CA SER A 140 14.46 13.68 -13.06
C SER A 140 14.89 13.71 -14.53
N LEU A 141 14.30 14.59 -15.33
CA LEU A 141 14.64 14.71 -16.74
C LEU A 141 16.03 15.33 -16.94
N ALA A 142 16.38 16.37 -16.17
CA ALA A 142 17.72 16.96 -16.17
C ALA A 142 18.79 15.92 -15.83
N ILE A 143 18.59 15.17 -14.74
CA ILE A 143 19.50 14.08 -14.33
C ILE A 143 19.63 13.06 -15.46
N GLN A 144 18.51 12.59 -16.03
CA GLN A 144 18.53 11.58 -17.10
C GLN A 144 19.26 12.04 -18.36
N ARG A 145 19.22 13.33 -18.68
CA ARG A 145 20.01 13.89 -19.79
C ARG A 145 21.50 13.93 -19.46
N ALA A 146 21.86 14.36 -18.25
CA ALA A 146 23.25 14.38 -17.80
C ALA A 146 23.86 12.97 -17.60
N CYS A 147 23.03 11.93 -17.47
CA CYS A 147 23.46 10.53 -17.40
C CYS A 147 23.82 9.91 -18.76
N GLN A 148 23.63 10.62 -19.88
CA GLN A 148 23.91 10.09 -21.21
C GLN A 148 25.42 9.96 -21.42
N TYR A 149 25.83 8.96 -22.21
CA TYR A 149 27.23 8.77 -22.60
C TYR A 149 27.81 10.06 -23.20
N GLY A 150 29.04 10.40 -22.82
CA GLY A 150 29.77 11.56 -23.31
C GLY A 150 29.30 12.90 -22.73
N LYS A 151 28.39 12.90 -21.74
CA LYS A 151 28.01 14.14 -21.05
C LYS A 151 28.99 14.48 -19.95
N ASP A 152 29.21 15.76 -19.77
CA ASP A 152 30.04 16.32 -18.71
C ASP A 152 29.60 15.79 -17.33
N PHE A 153 30.56 15.18 -16.62
CA PHE A 153 30.34 14.64 -15.29
C PHE A 153 30.11 15.76 -14.27
N GLU A 154 30.73 16.93 -14.40
CA GLU A 154 30.52 18.04 -13.46
C GLU A 154 29.06 18.52 -13.50
N ALA A 155 28.47 18.64 -14.69
CA ALA A 155 27.04 18.93 -14.84
C ALA A 155 26.13 17.86 -14.19
N LEU A 156 26.49 16.57 -14.27
CA LEU A 156 25.75 15.52 -13.57
C LEU A 156 25.92 15.65 -12.05
N LYS A 157 27.15 15.83 -11.58
CA LYS A 157 27.53 15.96 -10.17
C LYS A 157 26.80 17.11 -9.50
N ALA A 158 26.67 18.26 -10.18
CA ALA A 158 25.86 19.40 -9.71
C ALA A 158 24.39 19.03 -9.44
N LEU A 159 23.83 18.04 -10.14
CA LEU A 159 22.45 17.60 -9.97
C LEU A 159 22.27 16.51 -8.90
N ILE A 160 23.28 15.65 -8.71
CA ILE A 160 23.20 14.45 -7.88
C ILE A 160 24.04 14.50 -6.60
N GLY A 161 24.90 15.50 -6.47
CA GLY A 161 25.86 15.67 -5.38
C GLY A 161 27.16 14.90 -5.62
N GLU A 162 28.05 14.96 -4.62
CA GLU A 162 29.32 14.24 -4.64
C GLU A 162 29.14 12.71 -4.47
N PRO A 163 30.00 11.90 -5.10
CA PRO A 163 30.06 10.47 -4.84
C PRO A 163 30.52 10.20 -3.40
N LYS A 164 30.15 9.04 -2.86
CA LYS A 164 30.63 8.58 -1.56
C LYS A 164 32.05 8.03 -1.61
N LYS A 165 32.43 7.50 -2.77
CA LYS A 165 33.75 6.92 -3.05
C LYS A 165 34.01 7.04 -4.54
N SER A 166 35.25 7.36 -4.89
CA SER A 166 35.74 7.43 -6.26
C SER A 166 36.99 6.57 -6.37
N THR A 167 37.10 5.80 -7.44
CA THR A 167 38.32 5.07 -7.81
C THR A 167 38.60 5.29 -9.28
N TYR A 168 39.87 5.49 -9.62
CA TYR A 168 40.34 5.74 -10.97
C TYR A 168 41.42 4.74 -11.32
N THR A 169 41.38 4.22 -12.54
CA THR A 169 42.35 3.26 -13.08
C THR A 169 42.66 3.63 -14.52
N TYR A 170 43.91 3.40 -14.95
CA TYR A 170 44.32 3.67 -16.32
C TYR A 170 43.35 3.04 -17.33
N SER A 171 42.87 3.85 -18.27
CA SER A 171 41.87 3.44 -19.25
C SER A 171 42.51 2.65 -20.39
N CYS A 172 41.81 1.65 -20.90
CA CYS A 172 42.20 0.98 -22.14
C CYS A 172 41.80 1.77 -23.40
N MET A 173 41.08 2.88 -23.26
CA MET A 173 40.58 3.68 -24.39
C MET A 173 41.54 4.79 -24.86
N GLY A 174 42.61 5.07 -24.11
CA GLY A 174 43.55 6.13 -24.46
C GLY A 174 44.33 6.65 -23.26
N ALA A 175 44.97 7.82 -23.44
CA ALA A 175 45.61 8.53 -22.35
C ALA A 175 44.53 9.12 -21.43
N GLY A 176 44.21 8.42 -20.35
CA GLY A 176 43.18 8.83 -19.38
C GLY A 176 42.88 7.74 -18.35
N ASP A 177 41.95 8.04 -17.44
CA ASP A 177 41.50 7.14 -16.37
C ASP A 177 40.02 6.79 -16.51
N ASP A 178 39.67 5.52 -16.33
CA ASP A 178 38.29 5.10 -16.10
C ASP A 178 37.92 5.32 -14.63
N GLY A 179 36.83 6.04 -14.38
CA GLY A 179 36.31 6.35 -13.06
C GLY A 179 35.15 5.43 -12.65
N ILE A 180 35.18 4.95 -11.41
CA ILE A 180 34.07 4.23 -10.77
C ILE A 180 33.63 5.04 -9.54
N LEU A 181 32.47 5.69 -9.65
CA LEU A 181 31.95 6.66 -8.69
C LEU A 181 30.73 6.07 -7.98
N THR A 182 30.90 5.73 -6.70
CA THR A 182 29.86 5.02 -5.92
C THR A 182 28.93 6.00 -5.23
N TYR A 183 27.63 5.86 -5.48
CA TYR A 183 26.56 6.59 -4.81
C TYR A 183 25.69 5.66 -3.97
N SER A 184 24.71 6.22 -3.25
CA SER A 184 23.76 5.43 -2.46
C SER A 184 22.78 4.66 -3.36
N GLY A 185 23.15 3.46 -3.78
CA GLY A 185 22.30 2.51 -4.51
C GLY A 185 22.39 2.61 -6.03
N PHE A 186 23.45 3.22 -6.55
CA PHE A 186 23.85 3.19 -7.95
C PHE A 186 25.33 3.58 -8.07
N THR A 187 25.94 3.29 -9.21
CA THR A 187 27.31 3.68 -9.55
C THR A 187 27.28 4.47 -10.85
N VAL A 188 28.09 5.52 -10.93
CA VAL A 188 28.36 6.24 -12.18
C VAL A 188 29.74 5.82 -12.67
N TYR A 189 29.85 5.50 -13.95
CA TYR A 189 31.12 5.26 -14.61
C TYR A 189 31.47 6.47 -15.44
N THR A 190 32.75 6.83 -15.44
CA THR A 190 33.28 7.98 -16.16
C THR A 190 34.57 7.64 -16.87
N TYR A 191 34.97 8.51 -17.79
CA TYR A 191 36.32 8.59 -18.34
C TYR A 191 36.84 9.99 -18.09
N ARG A 192 38.04 10.09 -17.51
CA ARG A 192 38.73 11.35 -17.25
C ARG A 192 39.96 11.44 -18.16
N ASP A 193 40.00 12.48 -18.98
CA ASP A 193 41.12 12.74 -19.88
C ASP A 193 42.29 13.41 -19.14
N THR A 194 43.44 13.44 -19.79
CA THR A 194 44.68 14.08 -19.34
C THR A 194 44.57 15.59 -19.10
N ASP A 195 43.62 16.26 -19.76
CA ASP A 195 43.33 17.69 -19.53
C ASP A 195 42.42 17.93 -18.30
N GLY A 196 42.01 16.85 -17.63
CA GLY A 196 41.13 16.87 -16.46
C GLY A 196 39.64 16.89 -16.77
N SER A 197 39.23 16.94 -18.04
CA SER A 197 37.83 16.79 -18.43
C SER A 197 37.32 15.39 -18.09
N GLU A 198 36.09 15.29 -17.57
CA GLU A 198 35.50 14.01 -17.16
C GLU A 198 34.10 13.85 -17.73
N ILE A 199 33.87 12.74 -18.44
CA ILE A 199 32.59 12.44 -19.09
C ILE A 199 31.94 11.20 -18.49
N VAL A 200 30.62 11.16 -18.50
CA VAL A 200 29.83 9.99 -18.11
C VAL A 200 29.94 8.92 -19.18
N THR A 201 30.30 7.70 -18.79
CA THR A 201 30.35 6.51 -19.66
C THR A 201 29.24 5.50 -19.34
N GLY A 202 28.64 5.53 -18.14
CA GLY A 202 27.52 4.66 -17.81
C GLY A 202 26.98 4.78 -16.38
N ILE A 203 25.90 4.04 -16.07
CA ILE A 203 25.30 3.95 -14.72
C ILE A 203 24.81 2.54 -14.39
N SER A 204 25.28 1.95 -13.28
CA SER A 204 24.83 0.64 -12.73
C SER A 204 24.07 0.72 -11.41
#